data_AF-R5FDY3-F1
#
_entry.id   AF-R5FDY3-F1
#
_cell.length_a   1.000
_cell.length_b   1.000
_cell.length_c   1.000
_cell.angle_alpha   90.00
_cell.angle_beta   90.00
_cell.angle_gamma   90.00
#
_symmetry.space_group_name_H-M   'P 1'
#
loop_
_entity.id
_entity.type
_entity.pdbx_description
1 polymer ?
#
loop_
_entity_poly.entity_id
_entity_poly.type
_entity_poly.pdbx_seq_one_letter_code
_entity_poly.pdbx_strand_id
1 'polypeptide(L)'
;MTRVILVLVLAVLAVAFLIKRHKHANDFSNEEVIRIVKSIFSEARRRRMSKDEFIKALKRKFHCTSKEAVYLVGKARTLKLIGVEHHDVMLL
;
A
#
# COMPACT_ATOMS: atom_id res chain seq x y z
N MET A 1 -30.10 13.71 27.62
CA MET A 1 -28.63 13.57 27.61
C MET A 1 -28.15 12.38 26.78
N THR A 2 -28.73 11.18 26.94
CA THR A 2 -28.36 9.97 26.16
C THR A 2 -28.39 10.13 24.64
N ARG A 3 -29.42 10.79 24.08
CA ARG A 3 -29.51 11.04 22.62
C ARG A 3 -28.40 11.96 22.09
N VAL A 4 -28.00 12.97 22.88
CA VAL A 4 -26.93 13.91 22.51
C VAL A 4 -25.58 13.21 22.50
N ILE A 5 -25.32 12.37 23.52
CA ILE A 5 -24.10 11.55 23.61
C ILE A 5 -24.02 10.57 22.42
N LEU A 6 -25.13 9.91 22.08
CA LEU A 6 -25.18 8.96 20.95
C LEU A 6 -24.83 9.66 19.62
N VAL A 7 -25.41 10.83 19.36
CA VAL A 7 -25.13 11.63 18.15
C VAL A 7 -23.67 12.06 18.11
N LEU A 8 -23.10 12.47 19.24
CA LEU A 8 -21.70 12.87 19.34
C LEU A 8 -20.76 11.69 19.00
N VAL A 9 -21.02 10.50 19.54
CA VAL A 9 -20.23 9.29 19.26
C VAL A 9 -20.31 8.90 17.78
N LEU A 10 -21.50 8.94 17.18
CA LEU A 10 -21.69 8.67 15.76
C LEU A 10 -20.96 9.67 14.87
N ALA A 11 -20.98 10.96 15.23
CA ALA A 11 -20.26 12.00 14.50
C ALA A 11 -18.73 11.77 14.54
N VAL A 12 -18.18 11.42 15.71
CA VAL A 12 -16.74 11.12 15.85
C VAL A 12 -16.35 9.89 15.02
N LEU A 13 -17.16 8.83 15.04
CA LEU A 13 -16.93 7.63 14.23
C LEU A 13 -17.01 7.91 12.73
N ALA A 14 -17.98 8.74 12.29
CA ALA A 14 -18.11 9.13 10.90
C ALA A 14 -16.90 9.95 10.42
N VAL A 15 -16.43 10.91 11.22
CA VAL A 15 -15.22 11.69 10.91
C VAL A 15 -13.98 10.79 10.86
N ALA A 16 -13.81 9.88 11.83
CA ALA A 16 -12.71 8.92 11.83
C ALA A 16 -12.75 8.01 10.59
N PHE A 17 -13.94 7.57 10.17
CA PHE A 17 -14.13 6.78 8.96
C PHE A 17 -13.78 7.56 7.69
N LEU A 18 -14.22 8.81 7.58
CA LEU A 18 -13.91 9.68 6.44
C LEU A 18 -12.42 10.00 6.34
N ILE A 19 -11.77 10.33 7.46
CA ILE A 19 -10.31 10.55 7.51
C ILE A 19 -9.58 9.28 7.07
N LYS A 20 -9.98 8.11 7.60
CA LYS A 20 -9.40 6.82 7.20
C LYS A 20 -9.58 6.56 5.71
N ARG A 21 -10.75 6.86 5.14
CA ARG A 21 -11.05 6.67 3.72
C ARG A 21 -10.28 7.64 2.82
N HIS A 22 -10.20 8.91 3.21
CA HIS A 22 -9.47 9.94 2.46
C HIS A 22 -7.96 9.67 2.48
N LYS A 23 -7.46 9.18 3.61
CA LYS A 23 -6.09 8.68 3.73
C LYS A 23 -5.88 7.45 2.85
N HIS A 24 -6.80 6.48 2.87
CA HIS A 24 -6.72 5.27 2.03
C HIS A 24 -6.73 5.55 0.52
N ALA A 25 -7.47 6.56 0.09
CA ALA A 25 -7.49 7.00 -1.31
C ALA A 25 -6.15 7.64 -1.75
N ASN A 26 -5.39 8.21 -0.81
CA ASN A 26 -4.17 8.96 -1.09
C ASN A 26 -2.87 8.20 -0.74
N ASP A 27 -2.93 7.22 0.18
CA ASP A 27 -1.81 6.42 0.72
C ASP A 27 -1.10 5.54 -0.33
N PHE A 28 -1.66 5.42 -1.52
CA PHE A 28 -1.07 4.67 -2.63
C PHE A 28 -0.98 5.51 -3.89
N SER A 29 -0.62 6.79 -3.79
CA SER A 29 -0.40 7.62 -4.98
C SER A 29 0.60 6.96 -5.94
N ASN A 30 0.47 7.19 -7.25
CA ASN A 30 1.36 6.56 -8.23
C ASN A 30 2.83 6.94 -7.99
N GLU A 31 3.08 8.20 -7.62
CA GLU A 31 4.42 8.71 -7.32
C GLU A 31 5.06 8.00 -6.12
N GLU A 32 4.26 7.77 -5.07
CA GLU A 32 4.72 7.05 -3.88
C GLU A 32 5.00 5.58 -4.18
N VAL A 33 4.15 4.93 -4.96
CA VAL A 33 4.39 3.56 -5.46
C VAL A 33 5.70 3.49 -6.24
N ILE A 34 5.94 4.41 -7.17
CA ILE A 34 7.19 4.47 -7.94
C ILE A 34 8.39 4.64 -7.00
N ARG A 35 8.32 5.57 -6.06
CA ARG A 35 9.40 5.90 -5.13
C ARG A 35 9.74 4.71 -4.23
N ILE A 36 8.73 4.10 -3.60
CA ILE A 36 8.93 2.99 -2.67
C ILE A 36 9.40 1.75 -3.41
N VAL A 37 8.82 1.40 -4.56
CA VAL A 37 9.26 0.24 -5.35
C VAL A 37 10.74 0.40 -5.73
N LYS A 38 11.15 1.57 -6.24
CA LYS A 38 12.57 1.84 -6.54
C LYS A 38 13.46 1.74 -5.30
N SER A 39 13.02 2.27 -4.16
CA SER A 39 13.73 2.16 -2.88
C SER A 39 13.92 0.70 -2.45
N ILE A 40 12.92 -0.17 -2.60
CA ILE A 40 13.00 -1.60 -2.26
C ILE A 40 14.10 -2.29 -3.08
N PHE A 41 14.13 -2.10 -4.41
CA PHE A 41 15.15 -2.71 -5.26
C PHE A 41 16.55 -2.09 -5.04
N SER A 42 16.62 -0.78 -4.77
CA SER A 42 17.87 -0.09 -4.45
C SER A 42 18.48 -0.57 -3.14
N GLU A 43 17.67 -0.73 -2.08
CA GLU A 43 18.11 -1.23 -0.78
C GLU A 43 18.55 -2.69 -0.85
N ALA A 44 17.85 -3.50 -1.64
CA ALA A 44 18.22 -4.89 -1.88
C ALA A 44 19.45 -5.07 -2.79
N ARG A 45 19.94 -3.99 -3.44
CA ARG A 45 21.05 -3.98 -4.40
C ARG A 45 20.93 -5.03 -5.51
N ARG A 46 19.71 -5.33 -5.94
CA ARG A 46 19.42 -6.33 -6.98
C ARG A 46 18.16 -5.95 -7.73
N ARG A 47 18.08 -6.37 -9.00
CA ARG A 47 16.94 -6.09 -9.88
C ARG A 47 15.87 -7.18 -9.87
N ARG A 48 16.13 -8.32 -9.22
CA ARG A 48 15.20 -9.45 -9.09
C ARG A 48 15.13 -9.90 -7.64
N MET A 49 13.93 -10.22 -7.16
CA MET A 49 13.68 -10.83 -5.86
C MET A 49 12.44 -11.72 -5.92
N SER A 50 12.28 -12.61 -4.95
CA SER A 50 11.07 -13.43 -4.87
C SER A 50 9.85 -12.55 -4.57
N LYS A 51 8.69 -12.97 -5.06
CA LYS A 51 7.41 -12.29 -4.84
C LYS A 51 7.07 -12.17 -3.36
N ASP A 52 7.38 -13.19 -2.56
CA ASP A 52 7.12 -13.17 -1.12
C ASP A 52 7.99 -12.15 -0.41
N GLU A 53 9.25 -12.03 -0.82
CA GLU A 53 10.13 -11.01 -0.26
C GLU A 53 9.69 -9.61 -0.67
N PHE A 54 9.30 -9.42 -1.92
CA PHE A 54 8.76 -8.16 -2.41
C PHE A 54 7.48 -7.75 -1.65
N ILE A 55 6.55 -8.69 -1.42
CA ILE A 55 5.34 -8.45 -0.64
C ILE A 55 5.69 -8.08 0.81
N LYS A 56 6.65 -8.78 1.44
CA LYS A 56 7.12 -8.43 2.80
C LYS A 56 7.72 -7.03 2.84
N ALA A 57 8.50 -6.64 1.83
CA ALA A 57 9.09 -5.31 1.72
C ALA A 57 8.02 -4.22 1.54
N LEU A 58 7.02 -4.45 0.68
CA LEU A 58 5.88 -3.55 0.49
C LEU A 58 5.09 -3.37 1.78
N LYS A 59 4.75 -4.44 2.49
CA LYS A 59 4.05 -4.37 3.78
C LYS A 59 4.79 -3.50 4.79
N ARG A 60 6.11 -3.63 4.86
CA ARG A 60 6.96 -2.87 5.78
C ARG A 60 7.07 -1.39 5.39
N LYS A 61 7.22 -1.07 4.10
CA LYS A 61 7.39 0.32 3.61
C LYS A 61 6.08 1.11 3.59
N PHE A 62 4.98 0.45 3.21
CA PHE A 62 3.64 1.06 3.16
C PHE A 62 2.83 0.90 4.45
N HIS A 63 3.35 0.17 5.45
CA HIS A 63 2.61 -0.19 6.68
C HIS A 63 1.22 -0.77 6.39
N CYS A 64 1.11 -1.61 5.35
CA CYS A 64 -0.15 -2.08 4.81
C CYS A 64 -0.43 -3.57 5.12
N THR A 65 -1.70 -3.95 5.00
CA THR A 65 -2.17 -5.33 5.11
C THR A 65 -1.67 -6.19 3.95
N SER A 66 -1.74 -7.52 4.10
CA SER A 66 -1.38 -8.44 3.01
C SER A 66 -2.23 -8.23 1.75
N LYS A 67 -3.53 -7.92 1.90
CA LYS A 67 -4.43 -7.63 0.78
C LYS A 67 -3.99 -6.39 0.01
N GLU A 68 -3.61 -5.32 0.73
CA GLU A 68 -3.14 -4.08 0.14
C GLU A 68 -1.77 -4.25 -0.53
N ALA A 69 -0.87 -5.04 0.07
CA ALA A 69 0.42 -5.35 -0.55
C ALA A 69 0.24 -6.08 -1.88
N VAL A 70 -0.68 -7.04 -1.96
CA VAL A 70 -1.02 -7.73 -3.22
C VAL A 70 -1.61 -6.75 -4.25
N TYR A 71 -2.48 -5.85 -3.81
CA TYR A 71 -2.99 -4.77 -4.66
C TYR A 71 -1.86 -3.88 -5.20
N LEU A 72 -0.89 -3.51 -4.35
CA LEU A 72 0.28 -2.72 -4.74
C LEU A 72 1.18 -3.43 -5.75
N VAL A 73 1.33 -4.75 -5.67
CA VAL A 73 2.01 -5.54 -6.72
C VAL A 73 1.28 -5.38 -8.05
N GLY A 74 -0.04 -5.51 -8.07
CA GLY A 74 -0.85 -5.28 -9.26
C GLY A 74 -0.68 -3.86 -9.80
N LYS A 75 -0.74 -2.86 -8.92
CA LYS A 75 -0.57 -1.45 -9.27
C LYS A 75 0.81 -1.16 -9.86
N ALA A 76 1.88 -1.65 -9.24
CA ALA A 76 3.24 -1.50 -9.75
C ALA A 76 3.42 -2.16 -11.13
N ARG A 77 2.76 -3.30 -11.37
CA ARG A 77 2.70 -3.94 -12.70
C ARG A 77 1.96 -3.08 -13.73
N THR A 78 0.81 -2.50 -13.37
CA THR A 78 0.08 -1.59 -14.28
C THR A 78 0.86 -0.32 -14.63
N LEU A 79 1.71 0.14 -13.71
CA LEU A 79 2.62 1.27 -13.91
C LEU A 79 3.88 0.88 -14.72
N LYS A 80 3.99 -0.38 -15.18
CA LYS A 80 5.17 -0.93 -15.88
C LYS A 80 6.48 -0.75 -15.11
N LEU A 81 6.43 -0.72 -13.78
CA LEU A 81 7.63 -0.64 -12.92
C LEU A 81 8.25 -2.02 -12.69
N ILE A 82 7.42 -3.06 -12.70
CA ILE A 82 7.85 -4.42 -12.40
C ILE A 82 7.29 -5.43 -13.40
N GLY A 83 8.10 -6.43 -13.70
CA GLY A 83 7.71 -7.69 -14.32
C GLY A 83 7.50 -8.75 -13.24
N VAL A 84 6.51 -9.62 -13.43
CA VAL A 84 6.26 -10.77 -12.55
C VAL A 84 6.36 -12.02 -13.40
N GLU A 85 7.32 -12.87 -13.09
CA GLU A 85 7.54 -14.16 -13.76
C GLU A 85 7.53 -15.27 -12.73
N HIS A 86 6.58 -16.21 -12.84
CA HIS A 86 6.40 -17.31 -11.89
C HIS A 86 6.34 -16.80 -10.44
N HIS A 87 7.44 -16.99 -9.69
CA HIS A 87 7.60 -16.62 -8.29
C HIS A 87 8.53 -15.43 -8.07
N ASP A 88 9.08 -14.83 -9.12
CA ASP A 88 10.00 -13.71 -9.05
C ASP A 88 9.37 -12.40 -9.55
N VAL A 89 9.86 -11.32 -8.98
CA VAL A 89 9.54 -9.94 -9.37
C VAL A 89 10.82 -9.26 -9.81
N MET A 90 10.76 -8.60 -10.96
CA MET A 90 11.88 -7.89 -11.56
C MET A 90 11.54 -6.43 -11.76
N LEU A 91 12.49 -5.54 -11.49
CA LEU A 91 12.36 -4.13 -11.87
C LEU A 91 12.56 -3.99 -13.39
N LEU A 92 11.63 -3.31 -14.07
CA LEU A 92 11.68 -3.02 -15.51
C LEU A 92 12.49 -1.76 -15.81
#